data_AF-A0A2V7NXS8-F1
#
_entry.id   AF-A0A2V7NXS8-F1
#
_cell.length_a   1.000
_cell.length_b   1.000
_cell.length_c   1.000
_cell.angle_alpha   90.00
_cell.angle_beta   90.00
_cell.angle_gamma   90.00
#
_symmetry.space_group_name_H-M   'P 1'
#
loop_
_entity.id
_entity.type
_entity.pdbx_description
1 polymer ?
#
loop_
_entity_poly.entity_id
_entity_poly.type
_entity_poly.pdbx_seq_one_letter_code
_entity_poly.pdbx_strand_id
1 'polypeptide(L)' 'GAYTEMCEQARQAAYDLMLEHARELGANAVVGVAFDASEVAARASATEVLCYGTAVVLE' A
#
# COMPACT_ATOMS: atom_id res chain seq x y z
N GLY A 1 -20.17 -2.19 -4.27
CA GLY A 1 -20.55 -3.47 -3.65
C GLY A 1 -19.65 -3.68 -2.46
N ALA A 2 -20.19 -4.08 -1.31
CA ALA A 2 -19.50 -3.96 -0.02
C ALA A 2 -18.08 -4.58 0.02
N TYR A 3 -17.88 -5.73 -0.64
CA TYR A 3 -16.56 -6.38 -0.73
C TYR A 3 -15.56 -5.58 -1.57
N THR A 4 -15.98 -5.10 -2.75
CA THR A 4 -15.15 -4.24 -3.60
C THR A 4 -14.76 -2.96 -2.86
N GLU A 5 -15.70 -2.31 -2.17
CA GLU A 5 -15.44 -1.09 -1.40
C GLU A 5 -14.42 -1.34 -0.27
N MET A 6 -14.52 -2.48 0.41
CA MET A 6 -13.54 -2.88 1.42
C MET A 6 -12.13 -3.07 0.83
N CYS A 7 -12.02 -3.70 -0.35
CA CYS A 7 -10.74 -3.85 -1.04
C CYS A 7 -10.15 -2.50 -1.48
N GLU A 8 -10.99 -1.58 -1.98
CA GLU A 8 -10.56 -0.23 -2.34
C GLU A 8 -10.04 0.55 -1.12
N GLN A 9 -10.75 0.47 0.01
CA GLN A 9 -10.32 1.09 1.27
C GLN A 9 -8.99 0.51 1.78
N ALA A 10 -8.83 -0.81 1.73
CA ALA A 10 -7.58 -1.46 2.13
C ALA A 10 -6.40 -1.01 1.25
N ARG A 11 -6.62 -0.89 -0.07
CA ARG A 11 -5.59 -0.41 -1.00
C ARG A 11 -5.21 1.04 -0.73
N GLN A 12 -6.20 1.89 -0.45
CA GLN A 12 -5.97 3.29 -0.12
C GLN A 12 -5.15 3.42 1.16
N ALA A 13 -5.50 2.66 2.21
CA ALA A 13 -4.76 2.67 3.46
C ALA A 13 -3.29 2.23 3.29
N ALA A 14 -3.04 1.17 2.51
CA ALA A 14 -1.68 0.71 2.21
C ALA A 14 -0.87 1.76 1.42
N TYR A 15 -1.53 2.44 0.47
CA TYR A 15 -0.91 3.52 -0.30
C TYR A 15 -0.55 4.73 0.56
N ASP A 16 -1.46 5.16 1.43
CA ASP A 16 -1.24 6.30 2.33
C ASP A 16 -0.08 6.02 3.30
N LEU A 17 0.00 4.80 3.82
CA LEU A 17 1.11 4.36 4.68
C LEU A 17 2.45 4.36 3.93
N MET A 18 2.49 3.90 2.68
CA MET A 18 3.70 3.95 1.84
C MET A 18 4.16 5.40 1.61
N LEU A 19 3.22 6.33 1.35
CA LEU A 19 3.53 7.73 1.18
C LEU A 19 4.02 8.40 2.48
N GLU A 20 3.44 8.03 3.63
CA GLU A 20 3.90 8.49 4.94
C GLU A 20 5.36 8.11 5.16
N HIS A 21 5.72 6.83 4.97
CA HIS A 21 7.11 6.39 5.06
C HIS A 21 8.03 7.11 4.06
N ALA A 22 7.58 7.34 2.82
CA ALA A 22 8.37 8.08 1.84
C ALA A 22 8.63 9.54 2.29
N ARG A 23 7.64 10.20 2.90
CA ARG A 23 7.78 11.55 3.45
C ARG A 23 8.72 11.58 4.66
N GLU A 24 8.66 10.58 5.53
CA GLU A 24 9.60 10.43 6.66
C GLU A 24 11.05 10.29 6.20
N LEU A 25 11.27 9.69 5.03
CA LEU A 25 12.57 9.60 4.36
C LEU A 25 12.99 10.91 3.63
N GLY A 26 12.14 11.93 3.62
CA GLY A 26 12.39 13.21 2.94
C GLY A 26 12.20 13.16 1.42
N ALA A 27 11.57 12.12 0.89
CA ALA A 27 11.32 11.99 -0.55
C ALA A 27 10.18 12.90 -1.02
N ASN A 28 10.27 13.36 -2.27
CA ASN A 28 9.20 14.14 -2.93
C ASN A 28 8.43 13.33 -3.97
N ALA A 29 8.88 12.11 -4.28
CA ALA A 29 8.20 11.19 -5.17
C ALA A 29 8.46 9.73 -4.77
N VAL A 30 7.57 8.83 -5.22
CA VAL A 30 7.76 7.37 -5.16
C VAL A 30 7.63 6.81 -6.57
N VAL A 31 8.64 6.08 -7.02
CA VAL A 31 8.68 5.45 -8.34
C VAL A 31 8.60 3.94 -8.25
N GLY A 32 8.08 3.29 -9.28
CA GLY A 32 7.94 1.83 -9.31
C GLY A 32 6.96 1.32 -8.25
N VAL A 33 5.86 2.03 -8.02
CA VAL A 33 4.81 1.62 -7.07
C VAL A 33 4.17 0.32 -7.55
N ALA A 34 4.06 -0.65 -6.65
CA ALA A 34 3.38 -1.91 -6.87
C ALA A 34 2.57 -2.31 -5.64
N PHE A 35 1.53 -3.11 -5.88
CA PHE A 35 0.73 -3.73 -4.83
C PHE A 35 0.96 -5.23 -4.83
N ASP A 36 1.03 -5.81 -3.64
CA ASP A 36 0.97 -7.25 -3.42
C ASP A 36 -0.24 -7.54 -2.52
N ALA A 37 -0.94 -8.63 -2.78
CA ALA A 37 -2.06 -9.06 -1.97
C ALA A 37 -1.95 -10.56 -1.74
N SER A 38 -1.99 -10.96 -0.47
CA SER A 38 -1.84 -12.35 -0.05
C SER A 38 -2.86 -12.70 1.03
N GLU A 39 -3.36 -13.93 1.02
CA GLU A 39 -4.21 -14.43 2.09
C GLU A 39 -3.37 -14.63 3.36
N VAL A 40 -3.72 -13.91 4.43
CA VAL A 40 -3.06 -14.02 5.72
C VAL A 40 -3.89 -14.92 6.62
N ALA A 41 -3.31 -16.08 6.91
CA ALA A 41 -3.77 -17.15 7.80
C ALA A 41 -4.88 -18.06 7.23
N ALA A 42 -4.55 -19.35 7.07
CA ALA A 42 -5.46 -20.43 6.65
C ALA A 42 -6.71 -20.65 7.55
N ARG A 43 -6.88 -19.88 8.63
CA ARG A 43 -8.01 -19.94 9.56
C ARG A 43 -8.83 -18.65 9.65
N ALA A 44 -8.35 -17.54 9.08
CA ALA A 44 -9.07 -16.28 9.04
C ALA A 44 -9.12 -15.83 7.58
N SER A 45 -10.32 -15.56 7.06
CA SER A 45 -10.51 -15.04 5.70
C SER A 45 -10.06 -13.58 5.60
N ALA A 46 -8.79 -13.32 5.87
CA ALA A 46 -8.16 -12.01 5.82
C ALA A 46 -7.20 -11.97 4.62
N THR A 47 -7.32 -10.93 3.82
CA THR A 47 -6.39 -10.62 2.74
C THR A 47 -5.55 -9.44 3.17
N GLU A 48 -4.24 -9.63 3.25
CA GLU A 48 -3.30 -8.53 3.43
C GLU A 48 -3.08 -7.85 2.08
N VAL A 49 -2.96 -6.53 2.11
CA VAL A 49 -2.61 -5.70 0.96
C VAL A 49 -1.38 -4.89 1.34
N LEU A 50 -0.31 -5.07 0.57
CA LEU A 50 0.95 -4.37 0.69
C LEU A 50 1.08 -3.38 -0.47
N CYS A 51 1.64 -2.21 -0.20
CA CYS A 51 1.98 -1.21 -1.19
C CYS A 51 3.44 -0.78 -0.98
N TYR A 52 4.25 -0.82 -2.03
CA TYR A 52 5.67 -0.49 -1.95
C TYR A 52 6.18 0.16 -3.24
N GLY A 53 7.30 0.86 -3.12
CA GLY A 53 7.97 1.53 -4.23
C GLY A 53 9.32 2.12 -3.76
N THR A 54 9.98 2.86 -4.65
CA THR A 54 11.27 3.51 -4.36
C THR A 54 11.04 4.98 -4.08
N ALA A 55 11.32 5.42 -2.85
CA ALA A 55 11.27 6.83 -2.46
C ALA A 55 12.47 7.58 -3.07
N VAL A 56 12.21 8.69 -3.78
CA VAL A 56 13.23 9.47 -4.49
C VAL A 56 13.04 10.98 -4.27
N VAL A 57 14.13 11.73 -4.41
CA VAL A 57 14.12 13.19 -4.50
C VAL A 57 14.46 13.56 -5.94
N LEU A 58 13.54 14.25 -6.59
CA LEU A 58 13.70 14.81 -7.94
C LEU A 58 14.05 16.30 -7.85
N GLU A 59 14.89 16.77 -8.79
CA GLU A 59 15.31 18.17 -8.97
C GLU A 59 14.76 18.76 -10.26
#